data_AF-A0A2G1MBM0-F1
#
_entry.id   AF-A0A2G1MBM0-F1
#
_cell.length_a   1.000
_cell.length_b   1.000
_cell.length_c   1.000
_cell.angle_alpha   90.00
_cell.angle_beta   90.00
_cell.angle_gamma   90.00
#
_symmetry.space_group_name_H-M   'P 1'
#
loop_
_entity.id
_entity.type
_entity.pdbx_description
1 polymer ?
#
loop_
_entity_poly.entity_id
_entity_poly.type
_entity_poly.pdbx_seq_one_letter_code
_entity_poly.pdbx_strand_id
1 'polypeptide(L)'
;MRFRGFGGFAASTLVAGAILWSFMTTDVEFSRLLSAGPRIAEFLGRMFPPDPTVMREIMKGGAETLRIAILGSLGAVVLSAPLGILASETMVSPPLYRTVRTLLAFIRAIPLILVAMLMVGAVGLGPLPGIIAVAFHATGMLAKFYAEAIDGVSRAPIAALESAGAGPLARLRHAIWPQMAPVIARDTIFRFELNL
;
A
#
# COMPACT_ATOMS: atom_id res chain seq x y z
N MET A 1 43.04 -11.64 -16.95
CA MET A 1 42.81 -10.37 -17.69
C MET A 1 41.33 -10.29 -18.11
N ARG A 2 40.66 -9.17 -17.83
CA ARG A 2 39.20 -8.97 -17.84
C ARG A 2 38.67 -8.62 -19.25
N PHE A 3 37.78 -9.44 -19.81
CA PHE A 3 36.88 -9.08 -20.93
C PHE A 3 35.60 -8.38 -20.41
N ARG A 4 35.71 -7.19 -19.81
CA ARG A 4 34.54 -6.41 -19.31
C ARG A 4 34.19 -5.16 -20.14
N GLY A 5 34.92 -4.88 -21.23
CA GLY A 5 34.72 -3.64 -22.01
C GLY A 5 33.59 -3.67 -23.05
N PHE A 6 33.36 -4.82 -23.71
CA PHE A 6 32.48 -4.88 -24.87
C PHE A 6 30.98 -4.92 -24.52
N GLY A 7 30.62 -5.64 -23.45
CA GLY A 7 29.24 -5.69 -22.96
C GLY A 7 28.73 -4.37 -22.37
N GLY A 8 29.63 -3.56 -21.79
CA GLY A 8 29.31 -2.22 -21.30
C GLY A 8 28.97 -1.26 -22.44
N PHE A 9 29.77 -1.27 -23.51
CA PHE A 9 29.54 -0.42 -24.68
C PHE A 9 28.25 -0.77 -25.44
N ALA A 10 27.95 -2.06 -25.58
CA ALA A 10 26.69 -2.53 -26.18
C ALA A 10 25.47 -2.13 -25.33
N ALA A 11 25.55 -2.28 -24.01
CA ALA A 11 24.47 -1.88 -23.10
C ALA A 11 24.25 -0.36 -23.11
N SER A 12 25.32 0.45 -23.09
CA SER A 12 25.21 1.91 -23.17
C SER A 12 24.60 2.38 -24.49
N THR A 13 24.96 1.75 -25.61
CA THR A 13 24.40 2.07 -26.93
C THR A 13 22.91 1.70 -27.00
N LEU A 14 22.50 0.57 -26.43
CA LEU A 14 21.09 0.18 -26.34
C LEU A 14 20.28 1.14 -25.48
N VAL A 15 20.81 1.56 -24.33
CA VAL A 15 20.16 2.55 -23.46
C VAL A 15 20.05 3.90 -24.16
N ALA A 16 21.11 4.36 -24.82
CA ALA A 16 21.09 5.61 -25.58
C ALA A 16 20.09 5.54 -26.75
N GLY A 17 20.03 4.41 -27.46
CA GLY A 17 19.05 4.17 -28.51
C GLY A 17 17.61 4.16 -28.00
N ALA A 18 17.35 3.53 -26.85
CA ALA A 18 16.03 3.53 -26.21
C ALA A 18 15.60 4.94 -25.76
N ILE A 19 16.53 5.73 -25.22
CA ILE A 19 16.29 7.13 -24.85
C ILE A 19 15.97 7.97 -26.09
N LEU A 20 16.78 7.87 -27.15
CA LEU A 20 16.56 8.62 -28.39
C LEU A 20 15.25 8.21 -29.07
N TRP A 21 14.93 6.91 -29.10
CA TRP A 21 13.67 6.42 -29.61
C TRP A 21 12.48 6.95 -28.80
N SER A 22 12.59 6.99 -27.47
CA SER A 22 11.58 7.59 -26.60
C SER A 22 11.40 9.08 -26.87
N PHE A 23 12.48 9.84 -27.06
CA PHE A 23 12.39 11.25 -27.42
C PHE A 23 11.78 11.48 -28.80
N MET A 24 12.04 10.60 -29.77
CA MET A 24 11.49 10.71 -31.13
C MET A 24 10.03 10.27 -31.25
N THR A 25 9.58 9.34 -30.40
CA THR A 25 8.20 8.83 -30.41
C THR A 25 7.27 9.59 -29.47
N THR A 26 7.81 10.35 -28.53
CA THR A 26 7.00 11.20 -27.66
C THR A 26 6.73 12.53 -28.36
N ASP A 27 5.47 12.91 -28.49
CA ASP A 27 5.03 14.24 -28.93
C ASP A 27 5.39 15.31 -27.88
N VAL A 28 6.68 15.55 -27.68
CA VAL A 28 7.20 16.60 -26.79
C VAL A 28 7.07 17.93 -27.52
N GLU A 29 5.86 18.48 -27.51
CA GLU A 29 5.63 19.84 -28.00
C GLU A 29 6.19 20.85 -27.00
N PHE A 30 7.49 21.17 -27.14
CA PHE A 30 8.17 22.19 -26.35
C PHE A 30 7.47 23.57 -26.43
N SER A 31 6.77 23.82 -27.55
CA SER A 31 5.88 24.97 -27.76
C SER A 31 4.69 25.02 -26.79
N ARG A 32 4.09 23.88 -26.43
CA ARG A 32 3.01 23.82 -25.42
C ARG A 32 3.51 24.12 -24.02
N LEU A 33 4.74 23.71 -23.71
CA LEU A 33 5.38 23.97 -22.43
C LEU A 33 5.66 25.48 -22.27
N LEU A 34 6.25 26.12 -23.29
CA LEU A 34 6.52 27.57 -23.28
C LEU A 34 5.24 28.41 -23.26
N SER A 35 4.18 27.95 -23.92
CA SER A 35 2.87 28.60 -23.92
C SER A 35 1.99 28.22 -22.71
N ALA A 36 2.48 27.41 -21.77
CA ALA A 36 1.73 27.04 -20.57
C ALA A 36 1.66 28.17 -19.53
N GLY A 37 2.61 29.13 -19.56
CA GLY A 37 2.71 30.21 -18.58
C GLY A 37 1.40 30.95 -18.30
N PRO A 38 0.70 31.48 -19.33
CA PRO A 38 -0.58 32.16 -19.14
C PRO A 38 -1.68 31.26 -18.56
N ARG A 39 -1.75 29.98 -18.96
CA ARG A 39 -2.73 29.01 -18.44
C ARG A 39 -2.50 28.70 -16.97
N ILE A 40 -1.23 28.57 -16.58
CA ILE A 40 -0.84 28.36 -15.17
C ILE A 40 -1.18 29.62 -14.35
N ALA A 41 -0.87 30.81 -14.86
CA ALA A 41 -1.18 32.07 -14.20
C ALA A 41 -2.69 32.28 -14.04
N GLU A 42 -3.50 31.97 -15.06
CA GLU A 42 -4.97 32.01 -15.00
C GLU A 42 -5.52 31.02 -13.97
N PHE A 43 -5.00 29.78 -13.97
CA PHE A 43 -5.41 28.74 -13.01
C PHE A 43 -5.09 29.15 -11.56
N LEU A 44 -3.88 29.65 -11.31
CA LEU A 44 -3.47 30.14 -9.99
C LEU A 44 -4.26 31.39 -9.58
N GLY A 45 -4.55 32.28 -10.54
CA GLY A 45 -5.40 33.45 -10.31
C GLY A 45 -6.83 33.06 -9.91
N ARG A 46 -7.36 31.94 -10.41
CA ARG A 46 -8.67 31.41 -10.00
C ARG A 46 -8.68 30.76 -8.62
N MET A 47 -7.51 30.45 -8.04
CA MET A 47 -7.42 29.91 -6.68
C MET A 47 -7.55 30.99 -5.60
N PHE A 48 -7.38 32.28 -5.95
CA PHE A 48 -7.37 33.38 -4.99
C PHE A 48 -8.19 34.59 -5.46
N PRO A 49 -9.19 35.07 -4.68
CA PRO A 49 -9.61 34.56 -3.37
C PRO A 49 -10.47 33.28 -3.49
N PRO A 50 -10.38 32.35 -2.53
CA PRO A 50 -11.17 31.13 -2.53
C PRO A 50 -12.67 31.47 -2.42
N ASP A 51 -13.50 30.80 -3.20
CA ASP A 51 -14.95 30.98 -3.17
C ASP A 51 -15.53 30.36 -1.88
N PRO A 52 -16.08 31.15 -0.95
CA PRO A 52 -16.63 30.63 0.30
C PRO A 52 -17.94 29.86 0.09
N THR A 53 -18.59 29.98 -1.07
CA THR A 53 -19.87 29.31 -1.34
C THR A 53 -19.73 27.78 -1.42
N VAL A 54 -18.57 27.29 -1.86
CA VAL A 54 -18.28 25.84 -1.99
C VAL A 54 -17.71 25.21 -0.70
N MET A 55 -17.59 25.99 0.39
CA MET A 55 -17.01 25.50 1.65
C MET A 55 -17.79 24.29 2.19
N ARG A 56 -19.12 24.27 2.02
CA ARG A 56 -19.97 23.17 2.48
C ARG A 56 -19.68 21.88 1.70
N GLU A 57 -19.51 21.98 0.40
CA GLU A 57 -19.19 20.88 -0.52
C GLU A 57 -17.78 20.34 -0.24
N ILE A 58 -16.81 21.22 0.01
CA ILE A 58 -15.43 20.83 0.39
C ILE A 58 -15.45 20.03 1.69
N MET A 59 -16.12 20.54 2.72
CA MET A 59 -16.21 19.84 4.01
C MET A 59 -16.95 18.51 3.90
N LYS A 60 -18.01 18.45 3.08
CA LYS A 60 -18.75 17.21 2.81
C LYS A 60 -17.87 16.19 2.09
N GLY A 61 -17.16 16.59 1.04
CA GLY A 61 -16.26 15.74 0.28
C GLY A 61 -15.07 15.24 1.13
N GLY A 62 -14.44 16.13 1.89
CA GLY A 62 -13.36 15.76 2.82
C GLY A 62 -13.83 14.78 3.90
N ALA A 63 -15.02 14.99 4.46
CA ALA A 63 -15.61 14.04 5.40
C ALA A 63 -15.93 12.69 4.75
N GLU A 64 -16.31 12.66 3.48
CA GLU A 64 -16.55 11.42 2.72
C GLU A 64 -15.25 10.65 2.50
N THR A 65 -14.17 11.30 2.05
CA THR A 65 -12.84 10.70 1.93
C THR A 65 -12.37 10.12 3.27
N LEU A 66 -12.53 10.88 4.36
CA LEU A 66 -12.15 10.43 5.70
C LEU A 66 -12.95 9.20 6.14
N ARG A 67 -14.27 9.17 5.89
CA ARG A 67 -15.12 8.01 6.17
C ARG A 67 -14.66 6.78 5.39
N ILE A 68 -14.36 6.95 4.10
CA ILE A 68 -13.86 5.86 3.24
C ILE A 68 -12.53 5.32 3.79
N ALA A 69 -11.58 6.22 4.07
CA ALA A 69 -10.26 5.86 4.59
C ALA A 69 -10.34 5.14 5.94
N ILE A 70 -11.13 5.65 6.89
CA ILE A 70 -11.29 5.04 8.22
C ILE A 70 -11.95 3.66 8.11
N LEU A 71 -13.14 3.58 7.49
CA LEU A 71 -13.90 2.34 7.45
C LEU A 71 -13.21 1.28 6.59
N GLY A 72 -12.62 1.67 5.47
CA GLY A 72 -11.84 0.79 4.61
C GLY A 72 -10.60 0.26 5.33
N SER A 73 -9.89 1.11 6.06
CA SER A 73 -8.71 0.70 6.84
C SER A 73 -9.08 -0.21 8.01
N LEU A 74 -10.16 0.08 8.73
CA LEU A 74 -10.67 -0.79 9.79
C LEU A 74 -11.03 -2.18 9.24
N GLY A 75 -11.75 -2.23 8.11
CA GLY A 75 -12.05 -3.48 7.42
C GLY A 75 -10.77 -4.23 7.03
N ALA A 76 -9.77 -3.52 6.50
CA ALA A 76 -8.49 -4.13 6.16
C ALA A 76 -7.76 -4.69 7.38
N VAL A 77 -7.74 -3.99 8.51
CA VAL A 77 -7.10 -4.46 9.75
C VAL A 77 -7.76 -5.75 10.25
N VAL A 78 -9.10 -5.76 10.29
CA VAL A 78 -9.88 -6.93 10.74
C VAL A 78 -9.63 -8.15 9.86
N LEU A 79 -9.60 -7.98 8.54
CA LEU A 79 -9.32 -9.08 7.60
C LEU A 79 -7.84 -9.50 7.62
N SER A 80 -6.92 -8.55 7.83
CA SER A 80 -5.48 -8.80 7.81
C SER A 80 -4.98 -9.52 9.04
N ALA A 81 -5.63 -9.36 10.20
CA ALA A 81 -5.23 -10.05 11.42
C ALA A 81 -5.22 -11.59 11.28
N PRO A 82 -6.33 -12.27 10.89
CA PRO A 82 -6.31 -13.71 10.67
C PRO A 82 -5.47 -14.11 9.45
N LEU A 83 -5.50 -13.35 8.36
CA LEU A 83 -4.72 -13.67 7.15
C LEU A 83 -3.21 -13.53 7.38
N GLY A 84 -2.78 -12.61 8.24
CA GLY A 84 -1.38 -12.42 8.62
C GLY A 84 -0.86 -13.57 9.47
N ILE A 85 -1.68 -14.13 10.37
CA ILE A 85 -1.34 -15.36 11.08
C ILE A 85 -1.22 -16.53 10.09
N LEU A 86 -2.15 -16.66 9.15
CA LEU A 86 -2.12 -17.71 8.13
C LEU A 86 -0.95 -17.57 7.14
N ALA A 87 -0.46 -16.35 6.93
CA ALA A 87 0.68 -16.05 6.07
C ALA A 87 2.03 -16.08 6.80
N SER A 88 2.06 -16.32 8.11
CA SER A 88 3.30 -16.44 8.89
C SER A 88 3.94 -17.81 8.67
N GLU A 89 5.23 -17.82 8.37
CA GLU A 89 6.03 -19.04 8.24
C GLU A 89 6.30 -19.71 9.60
N THR A 90 6.29 -18.93 10.67
CA THR A 90 6.52 -19.43 12.03
C THR A 90 5.30 -20.13 12.62
N MET A 91 4.09 -19.70 12.26
CA MET A 91 2.84 -20.17 12.88
C MET A 91 2.16 -21.32 12.14
N VAL A 92 2.39 -21.44 10.83
CA VAL A 92 1.58 -22.29 9.95
C VAL A 92 2.46 -23.15 9.03
N SER A 93 1.91 -24.28 8.56
CA SER A 93 2.64 -25.22 7.71
C SER A 93 3.11 -24.59 6.38
N PRO A 94 4.26 -25.04 5.83
CA PRO A 94 4.80 -24.52 4.58
C PRO A 94 3.84 -24.39 3.38
N PRO A 95 2.99 -25.39 3.07
CA PRO A 95 2.09 -25.26 1.93
C PRO A 95 1.02 -24.19 2.14
N LEU A 96 0.51 -24.05 3.37
CA LEU A 96 -0.57 -23.12 3.67
C LEU A 96 -0.08 -21.67 3.65
N TYR A 97 1.03 -21.35 4.34
CA TYR A 97 1.52 -19.96 4.32
C TYR A 97 1.92 -19.51 2.92
N ARG A 98 2.52 -20.39 2.10
CA ARG A 98 2.90 -20.07 0.71
C ARG A 98 1.69 -19.78 -0.16
N THR A 99 0.62 -20.56 0.01
CA THR A 99 -0.65 -20.35 -0.70
C THR A 99 -1.24 -18.99 -0.34
N VAL A 100 -1.33 -18.68 0.96
CA VAL A 100 -1.88 -17.40 1.43
C VAL A 100 -1.02 -16.24 0.95
N ARG A 101 0.31 -16.29 1.07
CA ARG A 101 1.20 -15.24 0.55
C ARG A 101 1.05 -15.01 -0.95
N THR A 102 0.82 -16.09 -1.71
CA THR A 102 0.58 -16.00 -3.15
C THR A 102 -0.74 -15.30 -3.45
N LEU A 103 -1.82 -15.65 -2.75
CA LEU A 103 -3.12 -14.97 -2.88
C LEU A 103 -3.02 -13.48 -2.50
N LEU A 104 -2.32 -13.16 -1.42
CA LEU A 104 -2.09 -11.77 -1.01
C LEU A 104 -1.29 -10.99 -2.06
N ALA A 105 -0.31 -11.64 -2.72
CA ALA A 105 0.44 -11.05 -3.82
C ALA A 105 -0.46 -10.77 -5.04
N PHE A 106 -1.40 -11.66 -5.36
CA PHE A 106 -2.39 -11.44 -6.42
C PHE A 106 -3.31 -10.26 -6.11
N ILE A 107 -3.84 -10.16 -4.88
CA ILE A 107 -4.68 -9.03 -4.47
C ILE A 107 -3.96 -7.70 -4.69
N ARG A 108 -2.67 -7.64 -4.37
CA ARG A 108 -1.82 -6.44 -4.53
C ARG A 108 -1.43 -6.14 -5.97
N ALA A 109 -1.51 -7.12 -6.86
CA ALA A 109 -1.20 -6.92 -8.27
C ALA A 109 -2.30 -6.16 -9.01
N ILE A 110 -3.53 -6.19 -8.47
CA ILE A 110 -4.68 -5.49 -9.05
C ILE A 110 -4.64 -4.02 -8.64
N PRO A 111 -4.57 -3.07 -9.59
CA PRO A 111 -4.67 -1.65 -9.28
C PRO A 111 -5.95 -1.32 -8.50
N LEU A 112 -5.83 -0.48 -7.47
CA LEU A 112 -6.96 -0.08 -6.61
C LEU A 112 -8.14 0.48 -7.41
N ILE A 113 -7.88 1.24 -8.48
CA ILE A 113 -8.94 1.81 -9.31
C ILE A 113 -9.77 0.74 -10.02
N LEU A 114 -9.16 -0.38 -10.44
CA LEU A 114 -9.90 -1.50 -11.03
C LEU A 114 -10.78 -2.17 -9.98
N VAL A 115 -10.26 -2.37 -8.76
CA VAL A 115 -11.07 -2.90 -7.66
C VAL A 115 -12.25 -1.97 -7.36
N ALA A 116 -12.02 -0.65 -7.31
CA ALA A 116 -13.08 0.33 -7.08
C ALA A 116 -14.15 0.27 -8.17
N MET A 117 -13.76 0.21 -9.45
CA MET A 117 -14.70 0.07 -10.56
C MET A 117 -15.52 -1.23 -10.49
N LEU A 118 -14.89 -2.35 -10.11
CA LEU A 118 -15.61 -3.61 -9.89
C LEU A 118 -16.61 -3.51 -8.73
N MET A 119 -16.23 -2.88 -7.62
CA MET A 119 -17.12 -2.69 -6.47
C MET A 119 -18.28 -1.73 -6.79
N VAL A 120 -18.07 -0.73 -7.65
CA VAL A 120 -19.15 0.13 -8.14
C VAL A 120 -20.14 -0.69 -8.98
N GLY A 121 -19.64 -1.57 -9.85
CA GLY A 121 -20.51 -2.50 -10.60
C GLY A 121 -21.28 -3.47 -9.70
N ALA A 122 -20.70 -3.88 -8.57
CA ALA A 122 -21.31 -4.85 -7.66
C ALA A 122 -22.34 -4.23 -6.68
N VAL A 123 -22.06 -3.03 -6.15
CA VAL A 123 -22.83 -2.43 -5.04
C VAL A 123 -23.50 -1.10 -5.41
N GLY A 124 -23.20 -0.55 -6.60
CA GLY A 124 -23.73 0.73 -7.09
C GLY A 124 -22.81 1.92 -6.79
N LEU A 125 -23.27 3.13 -7.11
CA LEU A 125 -22.51 4.37 -6.90
C LEU A 125 -22.58 4.84 -5.43
N GLY A 126 -21.50 5.47 -4.96
CA GLY A 126 -21.43 6.08 -3.64
C GLY A 126 -20.11 5.80 -2.89
N PRO A 127 -20.05 6.09 -1.58
CA PRO A 127 -18.85 5.87 -0.77
C PRO A 127 -18.56 4.39 -0.48
N LEU A 128 -19.60 3.55 -0.47
CA LEU A 128 -19.52 2.14 -0.07
C LEU A 128 -18.56 1.30 -0.97
N PRO A 129 -18.61 1.40 -2.31
CA PRO A 129 -17.61 0.79 -3.18
C PRO A 129 -16.16 1.16 -2.82
N GLY A 130 -15.93 2.43 -2.48
CA GLY A 130 -14.62 2.91 -2.05
C GLY A 130 -14.16 2.23 -0.76
N ILE A 131 -15.03 2.13 0.24
CA ILE A 131 -14.76 1.44 1.51
C ILE A 131 -14.34 -0.02 1.25
N ILE A 132 -15.12 -0.74 0.45
CA ILE A 132 -14.87 -2.16 0.16
C ILE A 132 -13.59 -2.33 -0.67
N ALA A 133 -13.37 -1.48 -1.67
CA ALA A 133 -12.17 -1.53 -2.49
C ALA A 133 -10.91 -1.27 -1.68
N VAL A 134 -10.93 -0.26 -0.81
CA VAL A 134 -9.84 0.03 0.13
C VAL A 134 -9.63 -1.15 1.06
N ALA A 135 -10.68 -1.69 1.69
CA ALA A 135 -10.57 -2.83 2.60
C ALA A 135 -9.94 -4.05 1.92
N PHE A 136 -10.43 -4.42 0.74
CA PHE A 136 -9.93 -5.55 -0.04
C PHE A 136 -8.46 -5.37 -0.43
N HIS A 137 -8.12 -4.25 -1.08
CA HIS A 137 -6.78 -4.02 -1.60
C HIS A 137 -5.75 -3.79 -0.47
N ALA A 138 -6.11 -3.06 0.58
CA ALA A 138 -5.25 -2.85 1.75
C ALA A 138 -4.99 -4.14 2.53
N THR A 139 -5.94 -5.08 2.57
CA THR A 139 -5.76 -6.39 3.20
C THR A 139 -4.57 -7.16 2.60
N GLY A 140 -4.40 -7.11 1.28
CA GLY A 140 -3.28 -7.77 0.59
C GLY A 140 -1.91 -7.34 1.12
N MET A 141 -1.74 -6.04 1.40
CA MET A 141 -0.50 -5.48 1.94
C MET A 141 -0.36 -5.74 3.45
N LEU A 142 -1.38 -5.38 4.24
CA LEU A 142 -1.32 -5.46 5.70
C LEU A 142 -1.20 -6.90 6.20
N ALA A 143 -1.90 -7.86 5.63
CA ALA A 143 -1.77 -9.26 6.03
C ALA A 143 -0.33 -9.77 5.85
N LYS A 144 0.33 -9.40 4.75
CA LYS A 144 1.74 -9.74 4.52
C LYS A 144 2.64 -9.08 5.57
N PHE A 145 2.45 -7.79 5.82
CA PHE A 145 3.27 -7.06 6.80
C PHE A 145 3.07 -7.57 8.22
N TYR A 146 1.85 -7.94 8.60
CA TYR A 146 1.57 -8.57 9.89
C TYR A 146 2.24 -9.94 10.00
N ALA A 147 2.25 -10.73 8.92
CA ALA A 147 2.99 -11.99 8.89
C ALA A 147 4.50 -11.77 9.09
N GLU A 148 5.08 -10.77 8.42
CA GLU A 148 6.49 -10.39 8.57
C GLU A 148 6.78 -9.89 10.00
N ALA A 149 5.87 -9.15 10.62
CA ALA A 149 5.97 -8.72 12.01
C ALA A 149 5.94 -9.91 12.99
N ILE A 150 5.10 -10.92 12.73
CA ILE A 150 5.03 -12.16 13.52
C ILE A 150 6.32 -12.97 13.34
N ASP A 151 6.78 -13.15 12.11
CA ASP A 151 7.99 -13.92 11.79
C ASP A 151 9.26 -13.23 12.30
N GLY A 152 9.24 -11.92 12.46
CA GLY A 152 10.34 -11.11 12.98
C GLY A 152 10.52 -11.15 14.51
N VAL A 153 9.64 -11.82 15.26
CA VAL A 153 9.73 -11.89 16.73
C VAL A 153 10.93 -12.73 17.18
N SER A 154 11.78 -12.16 18.04
CA SER A 154 12.93 -12.88 18.61
C SER A 154 12.46 -14.02 19.53
N ARG A 155 13.08 -15.19 19.36
CA ARG A 155 12.78 -16.39 20.17
C ARG A 155 13.43 -16.35 21.55
N ALA A 156 14.45 -15.52 21.78
CA ALA A 156 15.17 -15.52 23.06
C ALA A 156 14.29 -15.12 24.26
N PRO A 157 13.47 -14.03 24.21
CA PRO A 157 12.54 -13.71 25.29
C PRO A 157 11.47 -14.78 25.51
N ILE A 158 11.05 -15.47 24.44
CA ILE A 158 10.06 -16.56 24.50
C ILE A 158 10.63 -17.75 25.27
N ALA A 159 11.86 -18.16 24.93
CA ALA A 159 12.56 -19.26 25.57
C ALA A 159 12.90 -18.96 27.04
N ALA A 160 13.25 -17.71 27.36
CA ALA A 160 13.50 -17.28 28.75
C ALA A 160 12.23 -17.43 29.62
N LEU A 161 11.08 -16.98 29.12
CA LEU A 161 9.80 -17.14 29.82
C LEU A 161 9.37 -18.61 29.92
N GLU A 162 9.58 -19.40 28.88
CA GLU A 162 9.32 -20.85 28.89
C GLU A 162 10.15 -21.58 29.94
N SER A 163 11.44 -21.22 30.06
CA SER A 163 12.35 -21.76 31.08
C SER A 163 11.92 -21.41 32.51
N ALA A 164 11.22 -20.29 32.69
CA ALA A 164 10.63 -19.87 33.96
C ALA A 164 9.25 -20.51 34.24
N GLY A 165 8.79 -21.44 33.38
CA GLY A 165 7.50 -22.11 33.54
C GLY A 165 6.29 -21.28 33.08
N ALA A 166 6.51 -20.20 32.32
CA ALA A 166 5.41 -19.35 31.87
C ALA A 166 4.55 -20.04 30.81
N GLY A 167 3.22 -20.03 31.02
CA GLY A 167 2.26 -20.57 30.07
C GLY A 167 2.19 -19.80 28.72
N PRO A 168 1.51 -20.34 27.70
CA PRO A 168 1.43 -19.75 26.36
C PRO A 168 0.84 -18.34 26.35
N LEU A 169 -0.15 -18.05 27.20
CA LEU A 169 -0.74 -16.72 27.29
C LEU A 169 0.25 -15.68 27.85
N ALA A 170 1.05 -16.06 28.84
CA ALA A 170 2.09 -15.20 29.39
C ALA A 170 3.19 -14.93 28.35
N ARG A 171 3.61 -15.95 27.59
CA ARG A 171 4.56 -15.79 26.48
C ARG A 171 4.01 -14.85 25.39
N LEU A 172 2.75 -15.02 24.99
CA LEU A 172 2.10 -14.16 24.01
C LEU A 172 2.07 -12.70 24.50
N ARG A 173 1.61 -12.46 25.73
CA ARG A 173 1.43 -11.11 26.27
C ARG A 173 2.75 -10.40 26.58
N HIS A 174 3.76 -11.12 27.06
CA HIS A 174 4.98 -10.50 27.61
C HIS A 174 6.22 -10.65 26.73
N ALA A 175 6.28 -11.63 25.83
CA ALA A 175 7.38 -11.76 24.87
C ALA A 175 6.97 -11.41 23.44
N ILE A 176 5.85 -11.94 22.94
CA ILE A 176 5.50 -11.83 21.51
C ILE A 176 4.83 -10.48 21.19
N TRP A 177 3.73 -10.16 21.87
CA TRP A 177 2.92 -8.96 21.61
C TRP A 177 3.74 -7.67 21.70
N PRO A 178 4.59 -7.44 22.71
CA PRO A 178 5.35 -6.19 22.82
C PRO A 178 6.35 -5.99 21.67
N GLN A 179 6.84 -7.08 21.05
CA GLN A 179 7.77 -7.01 19.92
C GLN A 179 7.03 -6.68 18.61
N MET A 180 5.90 -7.33 18.34
CA MET A 180 5.19 -7.16 17.06
C MET A 180 4.20 -5.98 17.04
N ALA A 181 3.61 -5.61 18.19
CA ALA A 181 2.62 -4.54 18.28
C ALA A 181 3.09 -3.18 17.70
N PRO A 182 4.30 -2.66 17.99
CA PRO A 182 4.75 -1.40 17.40
C PRO A 182 4.93 -1.49 15.88
N VAL A 183 5.33 -2.64 15.36
CA VAL A 183 5.49 -2.87 13.91
C VAL A 183 4.12 -2.92 13.22
N ILE A 184 3.18 -3.68 13.79
CA ILE A 184 1.79 -3.75 13.32
C ILE A 184 1.18 -2.35 13.30
N ALA A 185 1.31 -1.58 14.39
CA ALA A 185 0.76 -0.22 14.47
C ALA A 185 1.39 0.71 13.42
N ARG A 186 2.71 0.65 13.24
CA ARG A 186 3.41 1.41 12.19
C ARG A 186 2.84 1.11 10.81
N ASP A 187 2.69 -0.17 10.48
CA ASP A 187 2.23 -0.60 9.16
C ASP A 187 0.75 -0.27 8.94
N THR A 188 -0.09 -0.38 9.97
CA THR A 188 -1.49 0.06 9.94
C THR A 188 -1.60 1.56 9.67
N ILE A 189 -0.84 2.39 10.40
CA ILE A 189 -0.89 3.84 10.27
C ILE A 189 -0.38 4.26 8.89
N PHE A 190 0.75 3.70 8.44
CA PHE A 190 1.26 3.93 7.09
C PHE A 190 0.21 3.58 6.03
N ARG A 191 -0.50 2.46 6.20
CA ARG A 191 -1.54 2.09 5.24
C ARG A 191 -2.77 3.00 5.31
N PHE A 192 -3.13 3.46 6.50
CA PHE A 192 -4.20 4.44 6.66
C PHE A 192 -3.87 5.75 5.95
N GLU A 193 -2.63 6.25 6.08
CA GLU A 193 -2.16 7.45 5.37
C GLU A 193 -2.22 7.29 3.84
N LEU A 194 -1.91 6.10 3.32
CA LEU A 194 -2.02 5.81 1.88
C LEU A 194 -3.47 5.71 1.38
N ASN A 195 -4.42 5.46 2.28
CA ASN A 195 -5.85 5.35 1.93
C ASN A 195 -6.58 6.69 2.01
N LEU A 196 -5.96 7.71 2.63
CA LEU A 196 -6.47 9.07 2.76
C LEU A 196 -6.10 9.91 1.54
#